data_AF-A0A6N8IZ52-F1
#
_entry.id   AF-A0A6N8IZ52-F1
#
_cell.length_a   1.000
_cell.length_b   1.000
_cell.length_c   1.000
_cell.angle_alpha   90.00
_cell.angle_beta   90.00
_cell.angle_gamma   90.00
#
_symmetry.space_group_name_H-M   'P 1'
#
loop_
_entity.id
_entity.type
_entity.pdbx_description
1 polymer ?
#
loop_
_entity_poly.entity_id
_entity_poly.type
_entity_poly.pdbx_seq_one_letter_code
_entity_poly.pdbx_strand_id
1 'polypeptide(L)'
;MARARWIRSPTWDLVWVLNALWLAPLVLLLERAYGDARNSPLDWLFFVLAVPLWFGHRISSAWLAYTTPGYRPLLRSQRRRFVALPLAIALACFGVLLAPDSVLPVPLEQRVVCLAVLDYLLVSHHFAAQHVGLLSLYRGRAGRPSDATTRRLDRWFALVVGGGFVVLANALAGSIAFQDRWIDPLLGEALSQTVVQALATGSLVLVLTLTALMLAVELRSPQPSVPRVAYVVSVATMVLLGFLHPFLFLVLWSVQHWSAAMGLTSLAASGGAQETGAHWQRWLAPVNRHGWSVLLVLAALSALLLPLLEVEAVGDDYVVADRLFGEAALWLRASPLVPALLALGFATSFIHYVLDRAAFRFSSPEVRQAARGLLERQGEAH
;
A
#
# COMPACT_ATOMS: atom_id res chain seq x y z
N MET A 1 -20.60 29.01 -1.11
CA MET A 1 -20.58 27.57 -1.45
C MET A 1 -19.42 26.89 -0.72
N ALA A 2 -19.70 25.86 0.07
CA ALA A 2 -18.70 25.17 0.89
C ALA A 2 -17.62 24.52 0.00
N ARG A 3 -16.41 25.09 0.02
CA ARG A 3 -15.23 24.63 -0.74
C ARG A 3 -14.93 23.17 -0.42
N ALA A 4 -14.69 22.35 -1.45
CA ALA A 4 -14.49 20.91 -1.33
C ALA A 4 -13.35 20.56 -0.35
N ARG A 5 -13.70 19.97 0.80
CA ARG A 5 -12.76 19.45 1.82
C ARG A 5 -12.20 18.06 1.47
N TRP A 6 -12.71 17.44 0.40
CA TRP A 6 -12.36 16.10 -0.10
C TRP A 6 -11.11 16.14 -0.99
N ILE A 7 -10.46 15.00 -1.24
CA ILE A 7 -9.34 14.90 -2.19
C ILE A 7 -9.84 15.12 -3.62
N ARG A 8 -10.98 14.52 -3.98
CA ARG A 8 -11.65 14.83 -5.24
C ARG A 8 -13.13 15.10 -5.05
N SER A 9 -13.84 14.13 -4.49
CA SER A 9 -15.27 14.20 -4.20
C SER A 9 -15.62 13.16 -3.15
N PRO A 10 -16.75 13.28 -2.43
CA PRO A 10 -17.15 12.28 -1.44
C PRO A 10 -17.15 10.85 -2.00
N THR A 11 -17.74 10.65 -3.19
CA THR A 11 -17.82 9.35 -3.85
C THR A 11 -16.46 8.82 -4.26
N TRP A 12 -15.60 9.68 -4.82
CA TRP A 12 -14.26 9.26 -5.23
C TRP A 12 -13.42 8.86 -4.01
N ASP A 13 -13.43 9.67 -2.97
CA ASP A 13 -12.72 9.40 -1.73
C ASP A 13 -13.26 8.12 -1.06
N LEU A 14 -14.58 7.88 -1.07
CA LEU A 14 -15.19 6.67 -0.54
C LEU A 14 -14.73 5.38 -1.24
N VAL A 15 -14.57 5.43 -2.57
CA VAL A 15 -14.13 4.28 -3.36
C VAL A 15 -12.63 4.04 -3.23
N TRP A 16 -11.83 5.10 -3.33
CA TRP A 16 -10.37 4.95 -3.48
C TRP A 16 -9.59 5.05 -2.19
N VAL A 17 -10.07 5.78 -1.18
CA VAL A 17 -9.28 6.11 0.02
C VAL A 17 -9.94 5.63 1.30
N LEU A 18 -11.25 5.80 1.42
CA LEU A 18 -12.07 5.51 2.60
C LEU A 18 -12.84 4.19 2.45
N ASN A 19 -12.35 3.27 1.62
CA ASN A 19 -13.08 2.07 1.26
C ASN A 19 -13.33 1.14 2.44
N ALA A 20 -12.47 1.14 3.46
CA ALA A 20 -12.71 0.33 4.65
C ALA A 20 -14.03 0.68 5.35
N LEU A 21 -14.58 1.90 5.18
CA LEU A 21 -15.87 2.28 5.76
C LEU A 21 -17.05 1.48 5.21
N TRP A 22 -17.01 1.09 3.93
CA TRP A 22 -18.07 0.27 3.32
C TRP A 22 -17.63 -1.20 3.15
N LEU A 23 -16.33 -1.44 2.97
CA LEU A 23 -15.80 -2.78 2.80
C LEU A 23 -15.83 -3.55 4.13
N ALA A 24 -15.53 -2.92 5.27
CA ALA A 24 -15.60 -3.59 6.57
C ALA A 24 -16.97 -4.20 6.89
N PRO A 25 -18.11 -3.46 6.82
CA PRO A 25 -19.42 -4.06 7.04
C PRO A 25 -19.77 -5.12 5.99
N LEU A 26 -19.32 -4.95 4.73
CA LEU A 26 -19.55 -5.96 3.69
C LEU A 26 -18.81 -7.27 3.99
N VAL A 27 -17.52 -7.22 4.31
CA VAL A 27 -16.74 -8.43 4.59
C VAL A 27 -17.21 -9.15 5.85
N LEU A 28 -17.63 -8.41 6.89
CA LEU A 28 -18.26 -8.98 8.08
C LEU A 28 -19.60 -9.65 7.77
N LEU A 29 -20.41 -9.04 6.90
CA LEU A 29 -21.67 -9.64 6.46
C LEU A 29 -21.42 -10.94 5.69
N LEU A 30 -20.45 -10.95 4.78
CA LEU A 30 -20.08 -12.13 4.00
C LEU A 30 -19.51 -13.24 4.88
N GLU A 31 -18.59 -12.91 5.80
CA GLU A 31 -18.04 -13.88 6.74
C GLU A 31 -19.16 -14.51 7.59
N ARG A 32 -20.06 -13.69 8.14
CA ARG A 32 -21.20 -14.18 8.94
C ARG A 32 -22.14 -15.07 8.13
N ALA A 33 -22.36 -14.76 6.86
CA ALA A 33 -23.31 -15.49 6.01
C ALA A 33 -22.75 -16.84 5.53
N TYR A 34 -21.45 -16.93 5.28
CA TYR A 34 -20.84 -18.10 4.64
C TYR A 34 -19.94 -18.93 5.57
N GLY A 35 -19.56 -18.43 6.75
CA GLY A 35 -18.88 -19.18 7.81
C GLY A 35 -17.43 -19.59 7.52
N ASP A 36 -17.03 -19.63 6.25
CA ASP A 36 -15.65 -19.81 5.78
C ASP A 36 -15.23 -18.58 4.95
N ALA A 37 -14.09 -18.01 5.29
CA ALA A 37 -13.52 -16.89 4.57
C ALA A 37 -12.83 -17.33 3.27
N ARG A 38 -12.34 -18.58 3.21
CA ARG A 38 -11.75 -19.18 2.01
C ARG A 38 -12.84 -19.86 1.19
N ASN A 39 -12.67 -19.89 -0.14
CA ASN A 39 -13.64 -20.49 -1.08
C ASN A 39 -15.08 -19.96 -0.98
N SER A 40 -15.25 -18.72 -0.49
CA SER A 40 -16.54 -18.07 -0.32
C SER A 40 -16.65 -16.81 -1.20
N PRO A 41 -17.82 -16.13 -1.24
CA PRO A 41 -17.93 -14.86 -1.96
C PRO A 41 -16.97 -13.78 -1.46
N LEU A 42 -16.51 -13.87 -0.20
CA LEU A 42 -15.48 -12.98 0.32
C LEU A 42 -14.14 -13.19 -0.39
N ASP A 43 -13.78 -14.44 -0.62
CA ASP A 43 -12.59 -14.82 -1.37
C ASP A 43 -12.64 -14.31 -2.82
N TRP A 44 -13.77 -14.50 -3.49
CA TRP A 44 -13.99 -13.95 -4.85
C TRP A 44 -13.96 -12.42 -4.88
N LEU A 45 -14.52 -11.77 -3.87
CA LEU A 45 -14.44 -10.32 -3.74
C LEU A 45 -12.98 -9.86 -3.62
N PHE A 46 -12.20 -10.52 -2.76
CA PHE A 46 -10.78 -10.20 -2.63
C PHE A 46 -10.03 -10.45 -3.93
N PHE A 47 -10.27 -11.58 -4.61
CA PHE A 47 -9.68 -11.88 -5.92
C PHE A 47 -9.98 -10.78 -6.95
N VAL A 48 -11.25 -10.37 -7.11
CA VAL A 48 -11.68 -9.33 -8.07
C VAL A 48 -11.07 -7.97 -7.75
N LEU A 49 -10.74 -7.69 -6.49
CA LEU A 49 -10.06 -6.45 -6.09
C LEU A 49 -8.53 -6.57 -6.21
N ALA A 50 -7.95 -7.71 -5.87
CA ALA A 50 -6.52 -7.95 -5.89
C ALA A 50 -5.96 -7.95 -7.31
N VAL A 51 -6.62 -8.64 -8.25
CA VAL A 51 -6.16 -8.73 -9.65
C VAL A 51 -5.88 -7.35 -10.26
N PRO A 52 -6.79 -6.36 -10.22
CA PRO A 52 -6.54 -5.03 -10.78
C PRO A 52 -5.72 -4.10 -9.87
N LEU A 53 -5.67 -4.32 -8.56
CA LEU A 53 -5.05 -3.35 -7.63
C LEU A 53 -3.63 -3.73 -7.20
N TRP A 54 -3.31 -5.01 -7.08
CA TRP A 54 -2.12 -5.47 -6.38
C TRP A 54 -0.81 -5.13 -7.10
N PHE A 55 -0.58 -5.51 -8.35
CA PHE A 55 0.64 -5.04 -9.02
C PHE A 55 0.46 -3.64 -9.65
N GLY A 56 -0.79 -3.23 -9.88
CA GLY A 56 -1.16 -1.90 -10.35
C GLY A 56 -0.69 -0.79 -9.42
N HIS A 57 -0.89 -0.94 -8.10
CA HIS A 57 -0.35 0.03 -7.14
C HIS A 57 1.17 -0.03 -7.04
N ARG A 58 1.78 -1.23 -7.10
CA ARG A 58 3.24 -1.41 -7.02
C ARG A 58 3.95 -0.62 -8.12
N ILE A 59 3.43 -0.66 -9.34
CA ILE A 59 4.03 0.07 -10.48
C ILE A 59 3.54 1.52 -10.59
N SER A 60 2.57 1.95 -9.78
CA SER A 60 1.92 3.28 -9.92
C SER A 60 2.89 4.45 -9.73
N SER A 61 3.81 4.36 -8.77
CA SER A 61 4.84 5.38 -8.54
C SER A 61 5.89 5.41 -9.66
N ALA A 62 6.21 4.25 -10.25
CA ALA A 62 7.05 4.16 -11.44
C ALA A 62 6.35 4.75 -12.68
N TRP A 63 5.04 4.53 -12.82
CA TRP A 63 4.23 5.17 -13.85
C TRP A 63 4.32 6.70 -13.73
N LEU A 64 4.11 7.26 -12.54
CA LEU A 64 4.31 8.70 -12.32
C LEU A 64 5.72 9.14 -12.70
N ALA A 65 6.74 8.51 -12.14
CA ALA A 65 8.12 8.91 -12.33
C ALA A 65 8.55 8.92 -13.81
N TYR A 66 8.20 7.87 -14.54
CA TYR A 66 8.77 7.63 -15.86
C TYR A 66 7.82 8.02 -16.99
N THR A 67 6.53 7.71 -16.90
CA THR A 67 5.59 7.87 -18.01
C THR A 67 4.85 9.21 -18.00
N THR A 68 4.80 9.89 -16.85
CA THR A 68 4.06 11.15 -16.71
C THR A 68 4.94 12.36 -17.02
N PRO A 69 4.59 13.20 -18.03
CA PRO A 69 5.42 14.35 -18.43
C PRO A 69 5.77 15.32 -17.29
N GLY A 70 4.82 15.59 -16.38
CA GLY A 70 5.01 16.50 -15.25
C GLY A 70 6.12 16.08 -14.26
N TYR A 71 6.51 14.80 -14.24
CA TYR A 71 7.59 14.28 -13.39
C TYR A 71 8.97 14.30 -14.06
N ARG A 72 9.04 14.62 -15.37
CA ARG A 72 10.31 14.65 -16.10
C ARG A 72 11.36 15.60 -15.53
N PRO A 73 11.02 16.82 -15.04
CA PRO A 73 12.00 17.67 -14.37
C PRO A 73 12.64 16.98 -13.16
N LEU A 74 11.86 16.20 -12.40
CA LEU A 74 12.35 15.45 -11.24
C LEU A 74 13.33 14.34 -11.61
N LEU A 75 13.10 13.64 -12.74
CA LEU A 75 14.07 12.66 -13.25
C LEU A 75 15.43 13.31 -13.53
N ARG A 76 15.44 14.57 -13.98
CA ARG A 76 16.67 15.31 -14.30
C ARG A 76 17.33 15.91 -13.08
N SER A 77 16.57 16.55 -12.19
CA SER A 77 17.10 17.24 -11.00
C SER A 77 17.41 16.28 -9.85
N GLN A 78 16.72 15.13 -9.77
CA GLN A 78 16.81 14.19 -8.65
C GLN A 78 17.20 12.77 -9.09
N ARG A 79 18.15 12.66 -10.04
CA ARG A 79 18.63 11.39 -10.61
C ARG A 79 19.01 10.32 -9.57
N ARG A 80 19.58 10.74 -8.43
CA ARG A 80 19.93 9.79 -7.35
C ARG A 80 18.71 9.01 -6.86
N ARG A 81 17.56 9.67 -6.72
CA ARG A 81 16.32 9.08 -6.18
C ARG A 81 15.53 8.30 -7.21
N PHE A 82 15.46 8.83 -8.44
CA PHE A 82 14.62 8.26 -9.49
C PHE A 82 15.36 7.34 -10.46
N VAL A 83 16.70 7.26 -10.42
CA VAL A 83 17.47 6.42 -11.36
C VAL A 83 18.50 5.58 -10.61
N ALA A 84 19.45 6.22 -9.93
CA ALA A 84 20.58 5.49 -9.34
C ALA A 84 20.15 4.52 -8.23
N LEU A 85 19.28 4.97 -7.31
CA LEU A 85 18.79 4.13 -6.22
C LEU A 85 17.90 2.97 -6.72
N PRO A 86 16.91 3.17 -7.61
CA PRO A 86 16.17 2.06 -8.20
C PRO A 86 17.07 1.04 -8.92
N LEU A 87 18.07 1.51 -9.68
CA LEU A 87 19.01 0.62 -10.36
C LEU A 87 19.86 -0.17 -9.36
N ALA A 88 20.36 0.48 -8.31
CA ALA A 88 21.14 -0.18 -7.26
C ALA A 88 20.32 -1.26 -6.53
N ILE A 89 19.03 -0.99 -6.26
CA ILE A 89 18.11 -1.97 -5.68
C ILE A 89 17.93 -3.17 -6.61
N ALA A 90 17.66 -2.95 -7.89
CA ALA A 90 17.55 -4.04 -8.86
C ALA A 90 18.83 -4.88 -8.91
N LEU A 91 20.00 -4.24 -9.04
CA LEU A 91 21.28 -4.94 -9.05
C LEU A 91 21.54 -5.72 -7.76
N ALA A 92 21.14 -5.19 -6.60
CA ALA A 92 21.28 -5.88 -5.33
C ALA A 92 20.38 -7.12 -5.22
N CYS A 93 19.08 -7.00 -5.58
CA CYS A 93 18.14 -8.13 -5.56
C CYS A 93 18.59 -9.24 -6.51
N PHE A 94 18.95 -8.88 -7.74
CA PHE A 94 19.45 -9.84 -8.73
C PHE A 94 20.79 -10.44 -8.31
N GLY A 95 21.70 -9.62 -7.76
CA GLY A 95 22.98 -10.10 -7.25
C GLY A 95 22.83 -11.12 -6.13
N VAL A 96 21.94 -10.86 -5.16
CA VAL A 96 21.70 -11.77 -4.03
C VAL A 96 21.07 -13.08 -4.49
N LEU A 97 20.08 -13.05 -5.38
CA LEU A 97 19.31 -14.24 -5.75
C LEU A 97 19.89 -15.04 -6.91
N LEU A 98 20.71 -14.44 -7.77
CA LEU A 98 21.39 -15.13 -8.87
C LEU A 98 22.84 -15.50 -8.57
N ALA A 99 23.43 -15.02 -7.46
CA ALA A 99 24.79 -15.41 -7.10
C ALA A 99 24.88 -16.93 -6.90
N PRO A 100 25.87 -17.61 -7.52
CA PRO A 100 26.11 -19.02 -7.23
C PRO A 100 26.61 -19.19 -5.79
N ASP A 101 26.44 -20.39 -5.23
CA ASP A 101 26.85 -20.70 -3.85
C ASP A 101 28.36 -20.54 -3.61
N SER A 102 29.18 -20.59 -4.68
CA SER A 102 30.62 -20.30 -4.61
C SER A 102 30.95 -18.84 -4.33
N VAL A 103 30.05 -17.91 -4.67
CA VAL A 103 30.20 -16.46 -4.44
C VAL A 103 29.48 -16.03 -3.18
N LEU A 104 28.28 -16.57 -2.94
CA LEU A 104 27.48 -16.30 -1.75
C LEU A 104 27.06 -17.64 -1.11
N PRO A 105 27.79 -18.17 -0.11
CA PRO A 105 27.55 -19.50 0.46
C PRO A 105 26.37 -19.51 1.45
N VAL A 106 25.21 -19.02 1.00
CA VAL A 106 23.93 -19.04 1.71
C VAL A 106 22.91 -19.72 0.80
N PRO A 107 22.15 -20.74 1.24
CA PRO A 107 21.14 -21.37 0.39
C PRO A 107 20.10 -20.37 -0.13
N LEU A 108 19.63 -20.55 -1.37
CA LEU A 108 18.65 -19.65 -2.02
C LEU A 108 17.43 -19.39 -1.14
N GLU A 109 16.85 -20.44 -0.55
CA GLU A 109 15.68 -20.34 0.33
C GLU A 109 15.92 -19.37 1.49
N GLN A 110 17.10 -19.43 2.12
CA GLN A 110 17.45 -18.53 3.22
C GLN A 110 17.59 -17.09 2.72
N ARG A 111 18.16 -16.89 1.53
CA ARG A 111 18.24 -15.54 0.91
C ARG A 111 16.84 -14.97 0.66
N VAL A 112 15.93 -15.80 0.15
CA VAL A 112 14.53 -15.43 -0.09
C VAL A 112 13.83 -15.07 1.22
N VAL A 113 13.99 -15.89 2.27
CA VAL A 113 13.42 -15.58 3.60
C VAL A 113 13.97 -14.27 4.16
N CYS A 114 15.27 -14.01 4.04
CA CYS A 114 15.86 -12.74 4.48
C CYS A 114 15.26 -11.53 3.72
N LEU A 115 15.10 -11.65 2.40
CA LEU A 115 14.47 -10.60 1.59
C LEU A 115 12.99 -10.44 1.92
N ALA A 116 12.27 -11.52 2.16
CA ALA A 116 10.86 -11.50 2.57
C ALA A 116 10.65 -10.84 3.93
N VAL A 117 11.53 -11.10 4.92
CA VAL A 117 11.50 -10.42 6.21
C VAL A 117 11.79 -8.93 6.05
N LEU A 118 12.79 -8.58 5.24
CA LEU A 118 13.09 -7.18 4.94
C LEU A 118 11.91 -6.49 4.25
N ASP A 119 11.29 -7.14 3.27
CA ASP A 119 10.11 -6.66 2.56
C ASP A 119 8.95 -6.45 3.50
N TYR A 120 8.67 -7.40 4.39
CA TYR A 120 7.63 -7.28 5.39
C TYR A 120 7.81 -6.05 6.31
N LEU A 121 9.05 -5.79 6.75
CA LEU A 121 9.35 -4.60 7.56
C LEU A 121 9.18 -3.30 6.77
N LEU A 122 9.66 -3.29 5.51
CA LEU A 122 9.59 -2.14 4.64
C LEU A 122 8.15 -1.83 4.20
N VAL A 123 7.35 -2.82 3.81
CA VAL A 123 5.94 -2.66 3.44
C VAL A 123 5.12 -2.16 4.62
N SER A 124 5.38 -2.68 5.83
CA SER A 124 4.69 -2.24 7.04
C SER A 124 5.00 -0.76 7.35
N HIS A 125 6.26 -0.36 7.23
CA HIS A 125 6.65 1.04 7.37
C HIS A 125 6.05 1.92 6.26
N HIS A 126 6.10 1.45 5.01
CA HIS A 126 5.62 2.15 3.83
C HIS A 126 4.12 2.42 3.92
N PHE A 127 3.34 1.39 4.26
CA PHE A 127 1.91 1.49 4.51
C PHE A 127 1.58 2.51 5.60
N ALA A 128 2.27 2.42 6.74
CA ALA A 128 2.07 3.39 7.83
C ALA A 128 2.44 4.82 7.41
N ALA A 129 3.50 5.00 6.61
CA ALA A 129 3.90 6.31 6.10
C ALA A 129 2.87 6.91 5.12
N GLN A 130 2.17 6.08 4.34
CA GLN A 130 1.10 6.54 3.45
C GLN A 130 -0.03 7.24 4.23
N HIS A 131 -0.41 6.71 5.40
CA HIS A 131 -1.44 7.34 6.23
C HIS A 131 -1.06 8.76 6.68
N VAL A 132 0.23 9.03 6.92
CA VAL A 132 0.71 10.39 7.21
C VAL A 132 0.46 11.33 6.03
N GLY A 133 0.69 10.84 4.81
CA GLY A 133 0.44 11.58 3.57
C GLY A 133 -1.04 11.90 3.40
N LEU A 134 -1.92 10.91 3.55
CA LEU A 134 -3.37 11.07 3.41
C LEU A 134 -3.98 11.98 4.48
N LEU A 135 -3.59 11.83 5.75
CA LEU A 135 -3.98 12.75 6.82
C LEU A 135 -3.54 14.18 6.52
N SER A 136 -2.33 14.35 5.97
CA SER A 136 -1.80 15.65 5.58
C SER A 136 -2.54 16.27 4.40
N LEU A 137 -2.92 15.46 3.40
CA LEU A 137 -3.74 15.89 2.27
C LEU A 137 -5.10 16.40 2.76
N TYR A 138 -5.81 15.63 3.59
CA TYR A 138 -7.11 16.05 4.12
C TYR A 138 -7.04 17.29 5.00
N ARG A 139 -5.95 17.46 5.77
CA ARG A 139 -5.70 18.70 6.52
C ARG A 139 -5.51 19.89 5.58
N GLY A 140 -4.70 19.72 4.54
CA GLY A 140 -4.47 20.76 3.53
C GLY A 140 -5.74 21.15 2.79
N ARG A 141 -6.59 20.18 2.42
CA ARG A 141 -7.91 20.43 1.80
C ARG A 141 -8.86 21.17 2.73
N ALA A 142 -8.75 20.93 4.03
CA ALA A 142 -9.46 21.69 5.05
C ALA A 142 -8.86 23.08 5.32
N GLY A 143 -7.89 23.55 4.53
CA GLY A 143 -7.31 24.89 4.67
C GLY A 143 -6.45 25.09 5.92
N ARG A 144 -6.10 24.00 6.61
CA ARG A 144 -5.33 24.09 7.86
C ARG A 144 -3.83 24.01 7.57
N PRO A 145 -3.04 24.95 8.12
CA PRO A 145 -1.59 24.90 8.01
C PRO A 145 -1.06 23.69 8.76
N SER A 146 0.17 23.31 8.42
CA SER A 146 0.88 22.23 9.08
C SER A 146 1.78 22.83 10.16
N ASP A 147 1.32 22.90 11.40
CA ASP A 147 2.20 23.16 12.55
C ASP A 147 2.94 21.88 12.98
N ALA A 148 3.99 22.03 13.78
CA ALA A 148 4.84 20.92 14.19
C ALA A 148 4.10 19.88 15.05
N THR A 149 3.18 20.32 15.91
CA THR A 149 2.43 19.44 16.81
C THR A 149 1.45 18.59 16.02
N THR A 150 0.66 19.18 15.12
CA THR A 150 -0.30 18.42 14.31
C THR A 150 0.40 17.42 13.39
N ARG A 151 1.57 17.75 12.82
CA ARG A 151 2.37 16.76 12.07
C ARG A 151 2.84 15.61 12.93
N ARG A 152 3.27 15.90 14.16
CA ARG A 152 3.76 14.89 15.09
C ARG A 152 2.61 13.97 15.50
N LEU A 153 1.42 14.49 15.74
CA LEU A 153 0.22 13.72 16.02
C LEU A 153 -0.18 12.82 14.84
N ASP A 154 -0.24 13.36 13.62
CA ASP A 154 -0.53 12.56 12.41
C ASP A 154 0.47 11.42 12.25
N ARG A 155 1.76 11.71 12.45
CA ARG A 155 2.83 10.72 12.34
C ARG A 155 2.74 9.66 13.42
N TRP A 156 2.45 10.04 14.67
CA TRP A 156 2.26 9.08 15.75
C TRP A 156 1.06 8.18 15.50
N PHE A 157 -0.10 8.76 15.17
CA PHE A 157 -1.30 7.98 14.87
C PHE A 157 -1.06 7.01 13.71
N ALA A 158 -0.49 7.49 12.61
CA ALA A 158 -0.20 6.67 11.44
C ALA A 158 0.81 5.54 11.72
N LEU A 159 1.93 5.84 12.40
CA LEU A 159 2.98 4.85 12.67
C LEU A 159 2.60 3.85 13.76
N VAL A 160 1.86 4.28 14.78
CA VAL A 160 1.45 3.39 15.89
C VAL A 160 0.17 2.64 15.54
N VAL A 161 -0.91 3.35 15.17
CA VAL A 161 -2.20 2.72 14.85
C VAL A 161 -2.15 2.06 13.49
N GLY A 162 -1.84 2.80 12.43
CA GLY A 162 -1.79 2.27 11.08
C GLY A 162 -0.55 1.44 10.73
N GLY A 163 0.35 1.19 11.68
CA GLY A 163 1.61 0.47 11.45
C GLY A 163 1.95 -0.52 12.56
N GLY A 164 2.29 -0.03 13.75
CA GLY A 164 2.69 -0.87 14.88
C GLY A 164 1.63 -1.88 15.30
N PHE A 165 0.39 -1.44 15.47
CA PHE A 165 -0.72 -2.33 15.80
C PHE A 165 -1.11 -3.26 14.63
N VAL A 166 -0.85 -2.86 13.38
CA VAL A 166 -1.00 -3.75 12.21
C VAL A 166 0.01 -4.90 12.26
N VAL A 167 1.29 -4.59 12.48
CA VAL A 167 2.34 -5.61 12.63
C VAL A 167 2.03 -6.53 13.80
N LEU A 168 1.59 -5.96 14.93
CA LEU A 168 1.21 -6.74 16.10
C LEU A 168 0.00 -7.65 15.82
N ALA A 169 -1.06 -7.13 15.19
CA ALA A 169 -2.22 -7.92 14.81
C ALA A 169 -1.82 -9.09 13.91
N ASN A 170 -0.98 -8.84 12.90
CA ASN A 170 -0.49 -9.87 12.00
C ASN A 170 0.39 -10.93 12.71
N ALA A 171 1.21 -10.50 13.66
CA ALA A 171 2.05 -11.40 14.46
C ALA A 171 1.23 -12.26 15.43
N LEU A 172 0.18 -11.71 16.04
CA LEU A 172 -0.71 -12.44 16.95
C LEU A 172 -1.66 -13.38 16.21
N ALA A 173 -1.96 -13.10 14.95
CA ALA A 173 -2.83 -13.91 14.10
C ALA A 173 -2.17 -15.19 13.53
N GLY A 174 -0.93 -15.52 13.94
CA GLY A 174 -0.24 -16.74 13.51
C GLY A 174 0.32 -16.72 12.08
N SER A 175 0.28 -15.59 11.37
CA SER A 175 0.78 -15.49 9.98
C SER A 175 2.30 -15.63 9.85
N ILE A 176 3.01 -15.48 10.96
CA ILE A 176 4.43 -15.75 11.03
C ILE A 176 4.53 -17.04 11.83
N ALA A 177 5.37 -17.97 11.38
CA ALA A 177 5.87 -19.10 12.18
C ALA A 177 6.57 -18.67 13.50
N PHE A 178 6.36 -17.44 13.96
CA PHE A 178 6.84 -16.77 15.15
C PHE A 178 6.23 -17.36 16.42
N GLN A 179 4.91 -17.58 16.45
CA GLN A 179 4.26 -18.19 17.62
C GLN A 179 4.78 -19.63 17.82
N ASP A 180 4.55 -20.48 16.82
CA ASP A 180 4.89 -21.91 16.89
C ASP A 180 6.41 -22.17 17.02
N ARG A 181 7.28 -21.41 16.33
CA ARG A 181 8.73 -21.68 16.34
C ARG A 181 9.50 -20.93 17.43
N TRP A 182 8.97 -19.84 17.98
CA TRP A 182 9.75 -18.97 18.87
C TRP A 182 9.09 -18.67 20.21
N ILE A 183 7.77 -18.47 20.25
CA ILE A 183 7.08 -18.07 21.49
C ILE A 183 6.64 -19.28 22.30
N ASP A 184 5.97 -20.24 21.67
CA ASP A 184 5.43 -21.41 22.35
C ASP A 184 6.52 -22.30 22.97
N PRO A 185 7.70 -22.52 22.34
CA PRO A 185 8.79 -23.24 22.97
C PRO A 185 9.40 -22.55 24.20
N LEU A 186 9.26 -21.22 24.33
CA LEU A 186 9.85 -20.44 25.41
C LEU A 186 8.90 -20.24 26.60
N LEU A 187 7.60 -20.04 26.34
CA LEU A 187 6.61 -19.69 27.36
C LEU A 187 5.69 -20.86 27.75
N GLY A 188 5.59 -21.88 26.90
CA GLY A 188 4.55 -22.90 27.00
C GLY A 188 3.19 -22.40 26.49
N GLU A 189 2.41 -23.28 25.87
CA GLU A 189 1.17 -22.94 25.14
C GLU A 189 0.16 -22.14 25.99
N ALA A 190 -0.09 -22.55 27.24
CA ALA A 190 -1.08 -21.89 28.10
C ALA A 190 -0.71 -20.45 28.47
N LEU A 191 0.58 -20.20 28.76
CA LEU A 191 1.07 -18.85 29.06
C LEU A 191 1.12 -18.00 27.79
N SER A 192 1.50 -18.59 26.66
CA SER A 192 1.47 -17.96 25.33
C SER A 192 0.06 -17.48 24.99
N GLN A 193 -0.96 -18.33 25.13
CA GLN A 193 -2.36 -17.98 24.90
C GLN A 193 -2.84 -16.82 25.79
N THR A 194 -2.51 -16.85 27.08
CA THR A 194 -2.88 -15.79 28.03
C THR A 194 -2.24 -14.45 27.64
N VAL A 195 -0.95 -14.46 27.29
CA VAL A 195 -0.22 -13.26 26.86
C VAL A 195 -0.79 -12.73 25.55
N VAL A 196 -1.04 -13.60 24.56
CA VAL A 196 -1.65 -13.24 23.27
C VAL A 196 -3.01 -12.58 23.47
N GLN A 197 -3.87 -13.16 24.31
CA GLN A 197 -5.20 -12.60 24.59
C GLN A 197 -5.12 -11.24 25.31
N ALA A 198 -4.22 -11.11 26.29
CA ALA A 198 -4.00 -9.86 27.01
C ALA A 198 -3.47 -8.76 26.07
N LEU A 199 -2.52 -9.09 25.19
CA LEU A 199 -1.99 -8.17 24.18
C LEU A 199 -3.05 -7.76 23.17
N ALA A 200 -3.87 -8.70 22.68
CA ALA A 200 -4.95 -8.40 21.75
C ALA A 200 -5.98 -7.45 22.38
N THR A 201 -6.44 -7.76 23.60
CA THR A 201 -7.45 -6.95 24.31
C THR A 201 -6.88 -5.57 24.68
N GLY A 202 -5.66 -5.51 25.21
CA GLY A 202 -4.97 -4.25 25.48
C GLY A 202 -4.80 -3.39 24.22
N SER A 203 -4.47 -4.02 23.09
CA SER A 203 -4.34 -3.34 21.80
C SER A 203 -5.65 -2.76 21.31
N LEU A 204 -6.77 -3.49 21.42
CA LEU A 204 -8.10 -2.99 21.08
C LEU A 204 -8.43 -1.72 21.88
N VAL A 205 -8.22 -1.74 23.20
CA VAL A 205 -8.48 -0.59 24.09
C VAL A 205 -7.59 0.61 23.71
N LEU A 206 -6.31 0.37 23.44
CA LEU A 206 -5.37 1.42 23.05
C LEU A 206 -5.72 2.03 21.69
N VAL A 207 -6.06 1.21 20.68
CA VAL A 207 -6.49 1.69 19.36
C VAL A 207 -7.75 2.56 19.49
N LEU A 208 -8.75 2.11 20.25
CA LEU A 208 -9.97 2.89 20.50
C LEU A 208 -9.66 4.22 21.20
N THR A 209 -8.82 4.19 22.24
CA THR A 209 -8.43 5.38 23.00
C THR A 209 -7.69 6.39 22.13
N LEU A 210 -6.67 5.94 21.39
CA LEU A 210 -5.88 6.81 20.49
C LEU A 210 -6.74 7.38 19.36
N THR A 211 -7.68 6.58 18.83
CA THR A 211 -8.65 7.04 17.82
C THR A 211 -9.57 8.11 18.40
N ALA A 212 -10.16 7.89 19.58
CA ALA A 212 -11.01 8.87 20.25
C ALA A 212 -10.27 10.20 20.52
N LEU A 213 -9.00 10.12 20.96
CA LEU A 213 -8.15 11.29 21.15
C LEU A 213 -7.89 12.03 19.84
N MET A 214 -7.55 11.30 18.77
CA MET A 214 -7.31 11.88 17.44
C MET A 214 -8.58 12.57 16.89
N LEU A 215 -9.75 11.95 17.08
CA LEU A 215 -11.04 12.53 16.71
C LEU A 215 -11.38 13.76 17.55
N ALA A 216 -11.14 13.73 18.86
CA ALA A 216 -11.36 14.89 19.73
C ALA A 216 -10.49 16.08 19.32
N VAL A 217 -9.22 15.84 18.94
CA VAL A 217 -8.33 16.87 18.40
C VAL A 217 -8.87 17.43 17.09
N GLU A 218 -9.33 16.58 16.17
CA GLU A 218 -9.87 17.02 14.88
C GLU A 218 -11.16 17.85 15.04
N LEU A 219 -12.08 17.41 15.89
CA LEU A 219 -13.36 18.08 16.15
C LEU A 219 -13.20 19.41 16.88
N ARG A 220 -12.16 19.56 17.72
CA ARG A 220 -11.84 20.82 18.41
C ARG A 220 -10.99 21.77 17.57
N SER A 221 -10.57 21.36 16.37
CA SER A 221 -9.75 22.21 15.52
C SER A 221 -10.55 23.36 14.90
N PRO A 222 -9.92 24.50 14.55
CA PRO A 222 -10.64 25.66 14.01
C PRO A 222 -11.40 25.39 12.70
N GLN A 223 -10.99 24.38 11.93
CA GLN A 223 -11.63 23.98 10.67
C GLN A 223 -11.72 22.44 10.62
N PRO A 224 -12.69 21.82 11.31
CA PRO A 224 -12.84 20.37 11.33
C PRO A 224 -13.10 19.81 9.93
N SER A 225 -12.49 18.68 9.62
CA SER A 225 -12.61 18.04 8.31
C SER A 225 -13.33 16.70 8.42
N VAL A 226 -14.56 16.66 7.93
CA VAL A 226 -15.35 15.42 7.80
C VAL A 226 -14.57 14.32 7.08
N PRO A 227 -13.93 14.54 5.91
CA PRO A 227 -13.14 13.50 5.27
C PRO A 227 -11.95 13.02 6.12
N ARG A 228 -11.34 13.89 6.91
CA ARG A 228 -10.24 13.51 7.80
C ARG A 228 -10.73 12.66 8.98
N VAL A 229 -11.89 13.03 9.56
CA VAL A 229 -12.58 12.21 10.57
C VAL A 229 -12.88 10.83 10.00
N ALA A 230 -13.50 10.79 8.82
CA ALA A 230 -13.81 9.54 8.12
C ALA A 230 -12.55 8.70 7.87
N TYR A 231 -11.44 9.34 7.51
CA TYR A 231 -10.16 8.65 7.31
C TYR A 231 -9.58 8.05 8.59
N VAL A 232 -9.60 8.80 9.70
CA VAL A 232 -9.18 8.30 11.02
C VAL A 232 -10.01 7.09 11.44
N VAL A 233 -11.33 7.16 11.26
CA VAL A 233 -12.23 6.03 11.53
C VAL A 233 -11.92 4.85 10.61
N SER A 234 -11.72 5.09 9.30
CA SER A 234 -11.37 4.05 8.32
C SER A 234 -10.12 3.27 8.72
N VAL A 235 -9.05 3.96 9.13
CA VAL A 235 -7.81 3.32 9.60
C VAL A 235 -8.06 2.54 10.89
N ALA A 236 -8.77 3.13 11.86
CA ALA A 236 -9.07 2.46 13.12
C ALA A 236 -9.90 1.19 12.91
N THR A 237 -10.95 1.23 12.08
CA THR A 237 -11.81 0.07 11.76
C THR A 237 -10.99 -1.08 11.18
N MET A 238 -10.11 -0.79 10.22
CA MET A 238 -9.21 -1.79 9.63
C MET A 238 -8.32 -2.43 10.71
N VAL A 239 -7.68 -1.64 11.56
CA VAL A 239 -6.77 -2.15 12.60
C VAL A 239 -7.52 -2.96 13.66
N LEU A 240 -8.70 -2.51 14.09
CA LEU A 240 -9.53 -3.24 15.05
C LEU A 240 -9.93 -4.61 14.50
N LEU A 241 -10.29 -4.69 13.22
CA LEU A 241 -10.57 -5.97 12.56
C LEU A 241 -9.33 -6.86 12.45
N GLY A 242 -8.11 -6.31 12.45
CA GLY A 242 -6.86 -7.07 12.58
C GLY A 242 -6.79 -7.97 13.80
N PHE A 243 -7.29 -7.48 14.93
CA PHE A 243 -7.29 -8.25 16.18
C PHE A 243 -8.47 -9.22 16.32
N LEU A 244 -9.50 -9.06 15.49
CA LEU A 244 -10.74 -9.84 15.59
C LEU A 244 -10.85 -10.92 14.49
N HIS A 245 -10.43 -10.59 13.27
CA HIS A 245 -10.64 -11.39 12.07
C HIS A 245 -9.44 -11.22 11.10
N PRO A 246 -8.37 -12.03 11.22
CA PRO A 246 -7.12 -11.84 10.48
C PRO A 246 -7.25 -11.79 8.95
N PHE A 247 -8.10 -12.65 8.37
CA PHE A 247 -8.31 -12.66 6.92
C PHE A 247 -9.06 -11.40 6.44
N LEU A 248 -10.08 -10.97 7.17
CA LEU A 248 -10.83 -9.75 6.86
C LEU A 248 -9.91 -8.53 6.94
N PHE A 249 -9.01 -8.52 7.92
CA PHE A 249 -7.96 -7.53 8.00
C PHE A 249 -7.05 -7.53 6.77
N LEU A 250 -6.58 -8.69 6.32
CA LEU A 250 -5.75 -8.78 5.11
C LEU A 250 -6.48 -8.19 3.89
N VAL A 251 -7.77 -8.47 3.72
CA VAL A 251 -8.60 -7.88 2.65
C VAL A 251 -8.64 -6.36 2.78
N LEU A 252 -8.98 -5.84 3.97
CA LEU A 252 -9.12 -4.39 4.19
C LEU A 252 -7.79 -3.65 4.05
N TRP A 253 -6.73 -4.17 4.65
CA TRP A 253 -5.39 -3.62 4.63
C TRP A 253 -4.86 -3.51 3.20
N SER A 254 -4.94 -4.62 2.46
CA SER A 254 -4.50 -4.70 1.07
C SER A 254 -5.29 -3.75 0.19
N VAL A 255 -6.62 -3.85 0.20
CA VAL A 255 -7.47 -3.05 -0.69
C VAL A 255 -7.37 -1.57 -0.38
N GLN A 256 -7.32 -1.17 0.89
CA GLN A 256 -7.14 0.23 1.29
C GLN A 256 -5.79 0.80 0.81
N HIS A 257 -4.71 0.04 0.98
CA HIS A 257 -3.38 0.45 0.53
C HIS A 257 -3.37 0.66 -0.99
N TRP A 258 -3.76 -0.38 -1.73
CA TRP A 258 -3.62 -0.45 -3.17
C TRP A 258 -4.53 0.54 -3.89
N SER A 259 -5.79 0.63 -3.49
CA SER A 259 -6.74 1.56 -4.10
C SER A 259 -6.32 3.01 -3.88
N ALA A 260 -5.83 3.35 -2.69
CA ALA A 260 -5.46 4.73 -2.38
C ALA A 260 -4.25 5.16 -3.22
N ALA A 261 -3.24 4.30 -3.35
CA ALA A 261 -2.08 4.56 -4.20
C ALA A 261 -2.47 4.71 -5.68
N MET A 262 -3.32 3.83 -6.21
CA MET A 262 -3.81 3.92 -7.60
C MET A 262 -4.66 5.18 -7.83
N GLY A 263 -5.58 5.47 -6.90
CA GLY A 263 -6.42 6.67 -6.94
C GLY A 263 -5.56 7.94 -6.96
N LEU A 264 -4.65 8.11 -5.99
CA LEU A 264 -3.76 9.26 -5.92
C LEU A 264 -2.89 9.40 -7.17
N THR A 265 -2.36 8.29 -7.69
CA THR A 265 -1.61 8.24 -8.94
C THR A 265 -2.44 8.75 -10.11
N SER A 266 -3.69 8.33 -10.23
CA SER A 266 -4.58 8.76 -11.32
C SER A 266 -4.78 10.29 -11.34
N LEU A 267 -4.92 10.91 -10.17
CA LEU A 267 -5.09 12.36 -10.04
C LEU A 267 -3.78 13.09 -10.33
N ALA A 268 -2.67 12.62 -9.76
CA ALA A 268 -1.35 13.21 -9.97
C ALA A 268 -0.94 13.16 -11.44
N ALA A 269 -1.22 12.04 -12.13
CA ALA A 269 -0.96 11.89 -13.56
C ALA A 269 -1.82 12.83 -14.40
N SER A 270 -3.14 12.87 -14.14
CA SER A 270 -4.10 13.57 -15.01
C SER A 270 -4.09 15.10 -14.93
N GLY A 271 -3.65 15.68 -13.82
CA GLY A 271 -3.64 17.15 -13.67
C GLY A 271 -2.27 17.80 -13.79
N GLY A 272 -1.21 17.04 -14.13
CA GLY A 272 0.13 17.58 -14.37
C GLY A 272 0.21 18.48 -15.61
N ALA A 273 1.25 19.32 -15.68
CA ALA A 273 1.56 20.05 -16.92
C ALA A 273 1.97 19.04 -18.02
N GLN A 274 1.28 19.10 -19.15
CA GLN A 274 1.59 18.30 -20.35
C GLN A 274 2.71 19.01 -21.12
N GLU A 275 3.93 19.02 -20.57
CA GLU A 275 5.09 19.49 -21.31
C GLU A 275 5.48 18.49 -22.43
N THR A 276 6.19 18.97 -23.44
CA THR A 276 6.64 18.15 -24.57
C THR A 276 7.68 17.12 -24.11
N GLY A 277 7.19 15.89 -23.86
CA GLY A 277 7.97 14.72 -23.46
C GLY A 277 8.88 14.15 -24.56
N ALA A 278 9.66 13.13 -24.20
CA ALA A 278 10.33 12.26 -25.18
C ALA A 278 9.32 11.59 -26.12
N HIS A 279 9.76 11.06 -27.27
CA HIS A 279 8.87 10.50 -28.30
C HIS A 279 7.86 9.50 -27.73
N TRP A 280 8.29 8.53 -26.91
CA TRP A 280 7.43 7.52 -26.29
C TRP A 280 6.43 8.09 -25.27
N GLN A 281 6.78 9.18 -24.56
CA GLN A 281 5.86 9.84 -23.62
C GLN A 281 4.70 10.53 -24.35
N ARG A 282 4.89 10.92 -25.62
CA ARG A 282 3.79 11.45 -26.44
C ARG A 282 2.73 10.39 -26.75
N TRP A 283 3.15 9.13 -26.91
CA TRP A 283 2.22 8.00 -27.09
C TRP A 283 1.41 7.69 -25.83
N LEU A 284 1.99 7.93 -24.64
CA LEU A 284 1.31 7.75 -23.36
C LEU A 284 0.55 9.00 -22.89
N ALA A 285 0.74 10.14 -23.53
CA ALA A 285 0.07 11.39 -23.17
C ALA A 285 -1.47 11.26 -23.18
N PRO A 286 -2.13 10.58 -24.14
CA PRO A 286 -3.58 10.36 -24.10
C PRO A 286 -4.05 9.62 -22.85
N VAL A 287 -3.29 8.61 -22.40
CA VAL A 287 -3.57 7.86 -21.17
C VAL A 287 -3.47 8.80 -19.97
N ASN A 288 -2.39 9.57 -19.89
CA ASN A 288 -2.15 10.51 -18.80
C ASN A 288 -3.05 11.76 -18.82
N ARG A 289 -3.95 11.94 -19.79
CA ARG A 289 -4.94 13.04 -19.78
C ARG A 289 -6.14 12.73 -18.89
N HIS A 290 -6.46 11.45 -18.69
CA HIS A 290 -7.67 11.04 -17.98
C HIS A 290 -7.32 10.07 -16.87
N GLY A 291 -7.67 10.42 -15.62
CA GLY A 291 -7.38 9.55 -14.47
C GLY A 291 -7.96 8.14 -14.61
N TRP A 292 -9.13 7.98 -15.21
CA TRP A 292 -9.72 6.65 -15.46
C TRP A 292 -8.89 5.81 -16.42
N SER A 293 -8.27 6.41 -17.45
CA SER A 293 -7.42 5.69 -18.40
C SER A 293 -6.14 5.22 -17.73
N VAL A 294 -5.54 6.03 -16.84
CA VAL A 294 -4.41 5.61 -16.01
C VAL A 294 -4.78 4.41 -15.14
N LEU A 295 -5.94 4.45 -14.48
CA LEU A 295 -6.42 3.34 -13.66
C LEU A 295 -6.61 2.06 -14.46
N LEU A 296 -7.20 2.14 -15.66
CA LEU A 296 -7.37 0.96 -16.52
C LEU A 296 -6.04 0.36 -16.97
N VAL A 297 -5.07 1.20 -17.34
CA VAL A 297 -3.75 0.69 -17.75
C VAL A 297 -3.03 0.06 -16.58
N LEU A 298 -3.05 0.68 -15.40
CA LEU A 298 -2.45 0.10 -14.19
C LEU A 298 -3.14 -1.21 -13.80
N ALA A 299 -4.47 -1.30 -13.93
CA ALA A 299 -5.22 -2.53 -13.67
C ALA A 299 -4.89 -3.65 -14.66
N ALA A 300 -4.76 -3.32 -15.95
CA ALA A 300 -4.34 -4.29 -16.97
C ALA A 300 -2.91 -4.77 -16.72
N LEU A 301 -1.98 -3.85 -16.44
CA LEU A 301 -0.61 -4.20 -16.07
C LEU A 301 -0.57 -5.04 -14.79
N SER A 302 -1.44 -4.75 -13.82
CA SER A 302 -1.56 -5.55 -12.60
C SER A 302 -1.85 -7.00 -12.93
N ALA A 303 -2.89 -7.25 -13.73
CA ALA A 303 -3.29 -8.58 -14.14
C ALA A 303 -2.20 -9.29 -14.96
N LEU A 304 -1.55 -8.59 -15.90
CA LEU A 304 -0.49 -9.16 -16.74
C LEU A 304 0.79 -9.50 -15.98
N LEU A 305 1.08 -8.79 -14.89
CA LEU A 305 2.28 -9.01 -14.07
C LEU A 305 2.09 -10.11 -13.01
N LEU A 306 0.86 -10.52 -12.70
CA LEU A 306 0.56 -11.58 -11.73
C LEU A 306 1.45 -12.82 -11.87
N PRO A 307 1.50 -13.51 -13.02
CA PRO A 307 2.24 -14.77 -13.13
C PRO A 307 3.76 -14.59 -12.98
N LEU A 308 4.28 -13.37 -13.17
CA LEU A 308 5.70 -13.06 -13.07
C LEU A 308 6.11 -12.65 -11.65
N LEU A 309 5.28 -11.86 -10.97
CA LEU A 309 5.63 -11.22 -9.71
C LEU A 309 5.06 -11.97 -8.49
N GLU A 310 3.99 -12.74 -8.64
CA GLU A 310 3.42 -13.54 -7.54
C GLU A 310 4.26 -14.78 -7.20
N VAL A 311 5.33 -15.08 -7.95
CA VAL A 311 6.27 -16.16 -7.61
C VAL A 311 6.89 -15.98 -6.21
N GLU A 312 6.91 -14.75 -5.69
CA GLU A 312 7.34 -14.44 -4.31
C GLU A 312 6.33 -14.80 -3.22
N ALA A 313 5.07 -15.10 -3.57
CA ALA A 313 4.04 -15.53 -2.63
C ALA A 313 4.25 -17.02 -2.29
N VAL A 314 5.04 -17.27 -1.25
CA VAL A 314 5.40 -18.61 -0.78
C VAL A 314 4.24 -19.23 0.01
N GLY A 315 3.33 -19.90 -0.70
CA GLY A 315 2.30 -20.75 -0.08
C GLY A 315 1.55 -21.59 -1.10
N ASP A 316 1.37 -22.88 -0.82
CA ASP A 316 0.70 -23.83 -1.71
C ASP A 316 -0.84 -23.63 -1.78
N ASP A 317 -1.41 -22.89 -0.83
CA ASP A 317 -2.87 -22.88 -0.61
C ASP A 317 -3.62 -21.77 -1.37
N TYR A 318 -2.92 -20.76 -1.91
CA TYR A 318 -3.62 -19.62 -2.51
C TYR A 318 -2.74 -18.81 -3.46
N VAL A 319 -2.92 -19.01 -4.76
CA VAL A 319 -2.22 -18.20 -5.77
C VAL A 319 -3.16 -17.65 -6.82
N VAL A 320 -3.26 -16.32 -6.86
CA VAL A 320 -4.21 -15.54 -7.67
C VAL A 320 -3.97 -15.79 -9.16
N ALA A 321 -2.70 -15.88 -9.57
CA ALA A 321 -2.29 -16.14 -10.93
C ALA A 321 -2.79 -17.49 -11.44
N ASP A 322 -2.93 -18.51 -10.59
CA ASP A 322 -3.40 -19.84 -11.03
C ASP A 322 -4.85 -19.78 -11.51
N ARG A 323 -5.68 -18.95 -10.87
CA ARG A 323 -7.09 -18.77 -11.27
C ARG A 323 -7.25 -18.10 -12.63
N LEU A 324 -6.29 -17.26 -13.03
CA LEU A 324 -6.38 -16.47 -14.27
C LEU A 324 -5.53 -17.04 -15.41
N PHE A 325 -4.37 -17.62 -15.09
CA PHE A 325 -3.37 -18.07 -16.06
C PHE A 325 -3.13 -19.59 -16.03
N GLY A 326 -3.63 -20.31 -15.02
CA GLY A 326 -3.57 -21.77 -14.91
C GLY A 326 -2.15 -22.31 -15.12
N GLU A 327 -2.01 -23.22 -16.08
CA GLU A 327 -0.75 -23.89 -16.44
C GLU A 327 0.42 -22.93 -16.71
N ALA A 328 0.17 -21.73 -17.23
CA ALA A 328 1.25 -20.78 -17.50
C ALA A 328 1.90 -20.25 -16.20
N ALA A 329 1.09 -20.02 -15.16
CA ALA A 329 1.60 -19.60 -13.86
C ALA A 329 2.35 -20.75 -13.15
N LEU A 330 1.80 -21.97 -13.22
CA LEU A 330 2.45 -23.18 -12.71
C LEU A 330 3.80 -23.43 -13.38
N TRP A 331 3.85 -23.33 -14.71
CA TRP A 331 5.09 -23.50 -15.47
C TRP A 331 6.17 -22.49 -15.03
N LEU A 332 5.82 -21.22 -14.84
CA LEU A 332 6.77 -20.20 -14.39
C LEU A 332 7.34 -20.52 -13.00
N ARG A 333 6.53 -21.01 -12.06
CA ARG A 333 6.97 -21.41 -10.70
C ARG A 333 7.79 -22.68 -10.67
N ALA A 334 7.64 -23.57 -11.65
CA ALA A 334 8.47 -24.76 -11.79
C ALA A 334 9.70 -24.53 -12.68
N SER A 335 9.82 -23.35 -13.31
CA SER A 335 10.87 -23.06 -14.28
C SER A 335 12.23 -22.76 -13.61
N PRO A 336 13.36 -22.92 -14.33
CA PRO A 336 14.66 -22.47 -13.85
C PRO A 336 14.77 -20.94 -13.72
N LEU A 337 13.74 -20.18 -14.13
CA LEU A 337 13.71 -18.72 -14.01
C LEU A 337 13.30 -18.24 -12.61
N VAL A 338 12.84 -19.13 -11.72
CA VAL A 338 12.36 -18.77 -10.37
C VAL A 338 13.30 -17.81 -9.63
N PRO A 339 14.62 -18.01 -9.56
CA PRO A 339 15.51 -17.05 -8.87
C PRO A 339 15.46 -15.64 -9.48
N ALA A 340 15.34 -15.53 -10.81
CA ALA A 340 15.23 -14.26 -11.50
C ALA A 340 13.84 -13.62 -11.33
N LEU A 341 12.77 -14.43 -11.29
CA LEU A 341 11.41 -13.96 -11.03
C LEU A 341 11.25 -13.46 -9.59
N LEU A 342 11.83 -14.16 -8.61
CA LEU A 342 11.93 -13.70 -7.22
C LEU A 342 12.73 -12.40 -7.12
N ALA A 343 13.85 -12.29 -7.84
CA ALA A 343 14.63 -11.06 -7.89
C ALA A 343 13.84 -9.89 -8.47
N LEU A 344 13.06 -10.14 -9.52
CA LEU A 344 12.16 -9.15 -10.10
C LEU A 344 11.05 -8.75 -9.11
N GLY A 345 10.43 -9.71 -8.43
CA GLY A 345 9.44 -9.49 -7.37
C GLY A 345 9.95 -8.52 -6.30
N PHE A 346 11.02 -8.91 -5.59
CA PHE A 346 11.62 -8.08 -4.55
C PHE A 346 12.13 -6.73 -5.07
N ALA A 347 12.78 -6.71 -6.24
CA ALA A 347 13.25 -5.45 -6.83
C ALA A 347 12.08 -4.49 -7.07
N THR A 348 10.96 -4.98 -7.63
CA THR A 348 9.79 -4.13 -7.88
C THR A 348 9.16 -3.62 -6.58
N SER A 349 9.10 -4.44 -5.52
CA SER A 349 8.61 -4.03 -4.20
C SER A 349 9.50 -2.93 -3.58
N PHE A 350 10.81 -3.14 -3.51
CA PHE A 350 11.73 -2.17 -2.91
C PHE A 350 11.83 -0.87 -3.73
N ILE A 351 11.85 -0.98 -5.05
CA ILE A 351 11.82 0.19 -5.94
C ILE A 351 10.51 0.96 -5.73
N HIS A 352 9.38 0.28 -5.60
CA HIS A 352 8.09 0.91 -5.32
C HIS A 352 8.14 1.76 -4.04
N TYR A 353 8.65 1.24 -2.93
CA TYR A 353 8.74 1.99 -1.66
C TYR A 353 9.57 3.27 -1.79
N VAL A 354 10.65 3.22 -2.56
CA VAL A 354 11.52 4.38 -2.80
C VAL A 354 10.85 5.39 -3.73
N LEU A 355 10.30 4.92 -4.86
CA LEU A 355 9.69 5.78 -5.87
C LEU A 355 8.42 6.43 -5.35
N ASP A 356 7.59 5.73 -4.58
CA ASP A 356 6.39 6.30 -3.98
C ASP A 356 6.75 7.46 -3.05
N ARG A 357 7.73 7.24 -2.15
CA ARG A 357 8.23 8.29 -1.27
C ARG A 357 8.86 9.44 -2.04
N ALA A 358 9.47 9.20 -3.21
CA ALA A 358 10.03 10.27 -4.05
C ALA A 358 8.93 11.05 -4.78
N ALA A 359 7.93 10.36 -5.33
CA ALA A 359 6.84 10.92 -6.11
C ALA A 359 5.84 11.71 -5.26
N PHE A 360 5.65 11.33 -3.99
CA PHE A 360 4.73 12.00 -3.06
C PHE A 360 5.45 12.83 -1.97
N ARG A 361 6.71 13.20 -2.19
CA ARG A 361 7.49 14.06 -1.27
C ARG A 361 7.08 15.53 -1.35
N PHE A 362 5.90 15.86 -0.82
CA PHE A 362 5.36 17.22 -0.90
C PHE A 362 6.12 18.30 -0.12
N SER A 363 7.17 17.96 0.65
CA SER A 363 8.10 18.96 1.17
C SER A 363 8.91 19.63 0.04
N SER A 364 9.11 18.94 -1.09
CA SER A 364 9.83 19.43 -2.25
C SER A 364 8.93 20.29 -3.15
N PRO A 365 9.28 21.56 -3.44
CA PRO A 365 8.50 22.41 -4.35
C PRO A 365 8.31 21.78 -5.73
N GLU A 366 9.38 21.22 -6.30
CA GLU A 366 9.34 20.54 -7.60
C GLU A 366 8.35 19.37 -7.64
N VAL A 367 8.23 18.62 -6.53
CA VAL A 367 7.32 17.48 -6.44
C VAL A 367 5.88 17.97 -6.31
N ARG A 368 5.63 19.04 -5.55
CA ARG A 368 4.30 19.67 -5.51
C ARG A 368 3.87 20.17 -6.88
N GLN A 369 4.79 20.75 -7.65
CA GLN A 369 4.52 21.18 -9.01
C GLN A 369 4.17 20.00 -9.93
N ALA A 370 4.94 18.91 -9.87
CA ALA A 370 4.68 17.70 -10.65
C ALA A 370 3.33 17.05 -10.28
N ALA A 371 3.01 17.03 -8.99
CA ALA A 371 1.78 16.45 -8.43
C ALA A 371 0.62 17.45 -8.34
N ARG A 372 0.66 18.58 -9.05
CA ARG A 372 -0.35 19.64 -8.93
C ARG A 372 -1.78 19.15 -9.16
N GLY A 373 -1.97 18.17 -10.05
CA GLY A 373 -3.27 17.56 -10.32
C GLY A 373 -3.93 16.90 -9.11
N LEU A 374 -3.12 16.50 -8.13
CA LEU A 374 -3.57 15.98 -6.85
C LEU A 374 -3.70 17.09 -5.79
N LEU A 375 -2.91 18.17 -5.87
CA LEU A 375 -2.81 19.17 -4.80
C LEU A 375 -3.71 20.39 -5.02
N GLU A 376 -3.86 20.83 -6.26
CA GLU A 376 -4.68 21.98 -6.64
C GLU A 376 -6.17 21.63 -6.54
N ARG A 377 -6.97 22.61 -6.11
CA ARG A 377 -8.43 22.45 -6.04
C ARG A 377 -8.99 22.54 -7.46
N GLN A 378 -9.79 21.57 -7.87
CA GLN A 378 -10.57 21.71 -9.11
C GLN A 378 -11.50 22.91 -8.95
N GLY A 379 -11.22 23.98 -9.70
CA GLY A 379 -11.91 25.29 -9.61
C GLY A 379 -11.00 26.51 -9.38
N GLU A 380 -9.69 26.34 -9.16
CA GLU A 380 -8.70 27.45 -9.17
C GLU A 380 -7.99 27.60 -10.52
N ALA A 381 -8.30 26.73 -11.49
CA ALA A 381 -7.95 26.90 -12.89
C ALA A 381 -9.15 27.50 -13.63
N HIS A 382 -9.33 28.82 -13.50
CA HIS A 382 -9.86 29.75 -14.50
C HIS A 382 -9.97 31.15 -13.93
#